data_AF-A0A8T6M9M4-F1
#
_entry.id   AF-A0A8T6M9M4-F1
#
_cell.length_a   1.000
_cell.length_b   1.000
_cell.length_c   1.000
_cell.angle_alpha   90.00
_cell.angle_beta   90.00
_cell.angle_gamma   90.00
#
_symmetry.space_group_name_H-M   'P 1'
#
loop_
_entity.id
_entity.type
_entity.pdbx_description
1 polymer ?
#
loop_
_entity_poly.entity_id
_entity_poly.type
_entity_poly.pdbx_seq_one_letter_code
_entity_poly.pdbx_strand_id
1 'polypeptide(L)'
;MVMGPGRARNWCWDHSISLGFEKHWVLDDNISDFYRLNKNKRIRVGSGVIFRAAENFIDRYENVPISGFQYRFFIAPNLKYPPFVKNTRIYSCLLIQNDCPFRWRGRYNEDTDLSLRVLKAGLCTIQFNIFLQGKLATQTVKGGNTSEFYHVEGDLDKQKWRDGKLNSEGTINKSQMLVDMHPDVCWLVFRYGRWHHHCNYEPFKKNKLKFKPNINLNVLKQLPNDEYGMKLITNFKK
;
A
#
# COMPACT_ATOMS: atom_id res chain seq x y z
N MET A 1 -3.96 26.63 4.20
CA MET A 1 -4.57 25.33 3.85
C MET A 1 -3.45 24.32 3.66
N VAL A 2 -3.22 23.41 4.60
CA VAL A 2 -2.12 22.43 4.46
C VAL A 2 -2.58 21.34 3.48
N MET A 3 -1.83 21.16 2.39
CA MET A 3 -2.14 20.23 1.31
C MET A 3 -1.50 18.88 1.62
N GLY A 4 -2.28 17.79 1.59
CA GLY A 4 -1.77 16.42 1.78
C GLY A 4 -0.75 15.99 0.70
N PRO A 5 -0.16 14.79 0.82
CA PRO A 5 0.93 14.33 -0.06
C PRO A 5 0.50 14.12 -1.52
N GLY A 6 -0.82 14.11 -1.82
CA GLY A 6 -1.37 13.84 -3.13
C GLY A 6 -0.82 14.74 -4.25
N ARG A 7 -0.51 16.01 -3.97
CA ARG A 7 0.09 16.90 -5.00
C ARG A 7 1.48 16.46 -5.43
N ALA A 8 2.36 16.17 -4.47
CA ALA A 8 3.70 15.68 -4.78
C ALA A 8 3.64 14.33 -5.51
N ARG A 9 2.75 13.42 -5.06
CA ARG A 9 2.56 12.12 -5.73
C ARG A 9 2.02 12.26 -7.16
N ASN A 10 1.09 13.18 -7.41
CA ASN A 10 0.62 13.47 -8.77
C ASN A 10 1.73 14.07 -9.65
N TRP A 11 2.57 14.97 -9.10
CA TRP A 11 3.72 15.48 -9.84
C TRP A 11 4.70 14.37 -10.22
N CYS A 12 5.05 13.47 -9.29
CA CYS A 12 5.90 12.32 -9.60
C CYS A 12 5.29 11.40 -10.66
N TRP A 13 3.97 11.24 -10.64
CA TRP A 13 3.24 10.48 -11.64
C TRP A 13 3.33 11.15 -13.02
N ASP A 14 3.06 12.45 -13.12
CA ASP A 14 3.19 13.19 -14.37
C ASP A 14 4.63 13.19 -14.89
N HIS A 15 5.61 13.25 -13.99
CA HIS A 15 7.01 13.10 -14.33
C HIS A 15 7.31 11.71 -14.93
N SER A 16 6.80 10.63 -14.33
CA SER A 16 6.94 9.27 -14.87
C SER A 16 6.35 9.15 -16.29
N ILE A 17 5.17 9.74 -16.52
CA ILE A 17 4.54 9.79 -17.84
C ILE A 17 5.41 10.58 -18.83
N SER A 18 5.93 11.74 -18.42
CA SER A 18 6.77 12.57 -19.30
C SER A 18 8.06 11.88 -19.75
N LEU A 19 8.54 10.90 -18.97
CA LEU A 19 9.70 10.08 -19.31
C LEU A 19 9.36 8.84 -20.14
N GLY A 20 8.08 8.63 -20.49
CA GLY A 20 7.64 7.52 -21.32
C GLY A 20 7.55 6.17 -20.60
N PHE A 21 7.55 6.15 -19.26
CA PHE A 21 7.39 4.91 -18.51
C PHE A 21 5.93 4.44 -18.50
N GLU A 22 5.70 3.13 -18.49
CA GLU A 22 4.36 2.54 -18.36
C GLU A 22 3.83 2.61 -16.92
N LYS A 23 4.73 2.59 -15.94
CA LYS A 23 4.41 2.50 -14.52
C LYS A 23 5.45 3.23 -13.69
N HIS A 24 5.09 3.53 -12.46
CA HIS A 24 6.04 4.01 -11.45
C HIS A 24 5.78 3.39 -10.09
N TRP A 25 6.84 3.34 -9.30
CA TRP A 25 6.76 3.01 -7.89
C TRP A 25 6.61 4.28 -7.04
N VAL A 26 5.71 4.23 -6.07
CA VAL A 26 5.57 5.23 -4.99
C VAL A 26 5.91 4.54 -3.68
N LEU A 27 6.99 4.99 -3.04
CA LEU A 27 7.46 4.49 -1.76
C LEU A 27 7.42 5.62 -0.73
N ASP A 28 6.90 5.33 0.44
CA ASP A 28 7.03 6.22 1.58
C ASP A 28 8.47 6.18 2.15
N ASP A 29 8.90 7.32 2.67
CA ASP A 29 10.26 7.59 3.16
C ASP A 29 10.67 6.82 4.42
N ASN A 30 9.73 6.38 5.25
CA ASN A 30 10.01 5.64 6.49
C ASN A 30 9.91 4.10 6.35
N ILE A 31 10.12 3.57 5.13
CA ILE A 31 10.39 2.14 4.93
C ILE A 31 11.88 1.90 5.19
N SER A 32 12.22 1.11 6.21
CA SER A 32 13.62 0.82 6.55
C SER A 32 14.23 -0.26 5.67
N ASP A 33 13.43 -1.26 5.27
CA ASP A 33 13.91 -2.44 4.56
C ASP A 33 12.79 -3.16 3.81
N PHE A 34 13.18 -4.08 2.93
CA PHE A 34 12.30 -5.02 2.27
C PHE A 34 12.60 -6.46 2.65
N TYR A 35 11.58 -7.33 2.54
CA TYR A 35 11.68 -8.72 2.95
C TYR A 35 10.96 -9.64 1.95
N ARG A 36 11.44 -10.87 1.88
CA ARG A 36 10.74 -11.99 1.25
C ARG A 36 10.16 -12.89 2.33
N LEU A 37 8.89 -13.25 2.19
CA LEU A 37 8.27 -14.29 3.00
C LEU A 37 8.61 -15.65 2.38
N ASN A 38 9.35 -16.48 3.09
CA ASN A 38 9.66 -17.84 2.66
C ASN A 38 9.56 -18.79 3.86
N LYS A 39 8.75 -19.86 3.73
CA LYS A 39 8.49 -20.83 4.81
C LYS A 39 8.16 -20.15 6.16
N ASN A 40 7.28 -19.15 6.10
CA ASN A 40 6.86 -18.30 7.22
C ASN A 40 7.97 -17.48 7.92
N LYS A 41 9.15 -17.38 7.30
CA LYS A 41 10.24 -16.51 7.73
C LYS A 41 10.26 -15.24 6.88
N ARG A 42 10.38 -14.09 7.54
CA ARG A 42 10.47 -12.76 6.91
C ARG A 42 11.94 -12.42 6.73
N ILE A 43 12.51 -12.80 5.60
CA ILE A 43 13.96 -12.71 5.33
C ILE A 43 14.22 -11.38 4.62
N ARG A 44 15.13 -10.57 5.16
CA ARG A 44 15.51 -9.30 4.53
C ARG A 44 16.13 -9.56 3.15
N VAL A 45 15.76 -8.78 2.15
CA VAL A 45 16.38 -8.84 0.81
C VAL A 45 17.47 -7.79 0.69
N GLY A 46 18.58 -8.15 0.03
CA GLY A 46 19.72 -7.26 -0.19
C GLY A 46 19.76 -6.60 -1.58
N SER A 47 18.75 -6.84 -2.43
CA SER A 47 18.68 -6.31 -3.80
C SER A 47 17.25 -5.96 -4.20
N GLY A 48 17.11 -5.16 -5.27
CA GLY A 48 15.81 -4.74 -5.83
C GLY A 48 15.06 -5.83 -6.61
N VAL A 49 15.54 -7.07 -6.62
CA VAL A 49 14.99 -8.16 -7.45
C VAL A 49 13.50 -8.44 -7.18
N ILE A 50 13.03 -8.22 -5.95
CA ILE A 50 11.61 -8.40 -5.62
C ILE A 50 10.68 -7.42 -6.36
N PHE A 51 11.18 -6.22 -6.72
CA PHE A 51 10.41 -5.24 -7.49
C PHE A 51 10.22 -5.74 -8.92
N ARG A 52 11.29 -6.22 -9.55
CA ARG A 52 11.24 -6.88 -10.87
C ARG A 52 10.29 -8.07 -10.87
N ALA A 53 10.38 -8.94 -9.86
CA ALA A 53 9.51 -10.10 -9.74
C ALA A 53 8.02 -9.69 -9.60
N ALA A 54 7.75 -8.62 -8.85
CA ALA A 54 6.40 -8.06 -8.73
C ALA A 54 5.91 -7.47 -10.05
N GLU A 55 6.71 -6.65 -10.74
CA GLU A 55 6.39 -6.09 -12.05
C GLU A 55 6.03 -7.18 -13.05
N ASN A 56 6.91 -8.20 -13.17
CA ASN A 56 6.71 -9.34 -14.06
C ASN A 56 5.44 -10.15 -13.72
N PHE A 57 5.05 -10.21 -12.45
CA PHE A 57 3.79 -10.85 -12.05
C PHE A 57 2.58 -10.01 -12.46
N ILE A 58 2.65 -8.69 -12.26
CA ILE A 58 1.57 -7.75 -12.60
C ILE A 58 1.40 -7.62 -14.11
N ASP A 59 2.47 -7.74 -14.90
CA ASP A 59 2.43 -7.68 -16.36
C ASP A 59 1.56 -8.74 -17.03
N ARG A 60 1.15 -9.76 -16.28
CA ARG A 60 0.25 -10.80 -16.75
C ARG A 60 -1.20 -10.32 -16.83
N TYR A 61 -1.56 -9.21 -16.18
CA TYR A 61 -2.94 -8.77 -16.04
C TYR A 61 -3.20 -7.45 -16.77
N GLU A 62 -4.39 -7.32 -17.35
CA GLU A 62 -4.83 -6.09 -18.01
C GLU A 62 -5.57 -5.13 -17.05
N ASN A 63 -6.11 -5.64 -15.93
CA ASN A 63 -7.03 -4.89 -15.07
C ASN A 63 -6.51 -4.67 -13.65
N VAL A 64 -5.19 -4.60 -13.46
CA VAL A 64 -4.54 -4.35 -12.17
C VAL A 64 -3.73 -3.05 -12.25
N PRO A 65 -4.38 -1.87 -12.17
CA PRO A 65 -3.68 -0.59 -12.22
C PRO A 65 -2.82 -0.32 -10.98
N ILE A 66 -3.10 -0.98 -9.85
CA ILE A 66 -2.41 -0.74 -8.58
C ILE A 66 -2.08 -2.06 -7.90
N SER A 67 -0.83 -2.19 -7.48
CA SER A 67 -0.35 -3.32 -6.68
C SER A 67 0.73 -2.88 -5.71
N GLY A 68 1.13 -3.73 -4.77
CA GLY A 68 2.22 -3.37 -3.85
C GLY A 68 2.46 -4.35 -2.73
N PHE A 69 3.41 -4.00 -1.85
CA PHE A 69 3.92 -4.91 -0.83
C PHE A 69 3.19 -4.75 0.51
N GLN A 70 2.87 -5.88 1.13
CA GLN A 70 2.28 -5.91 2.47
C GLN A 70 3.25 -5.41 3.54
N TYR A 71 2.74 -4.85 4.63
CA TYR A 71 3.57 -4.57 5.80
C TYR A 71 4.09 -5.83 6.47
N ARG A 72 5.38 -5.83 6.79
CA ARG A 72 6.05 -6.93 7.52
C ARG A 72 5.33 -7.33 8.81
N PHE A 73 4.78 -6.37 9.55
CA PHE A 73 4.10 -6.61 10.82
C PHE A 73 2.68 -7.20 10.68
N PHE A 74 2.08 -7.16 9.48
CA PHE A 74 0.81 -7.87 9.21
C PHE A 74 0.99 -9.33 8.81
N ILE A 75 2.24 -9.78 8.64
CA ILE A 75 2.57 -11.19 8.48
C ILE A 75 3.01 -11.76 9.84
N ALA A 76 2.06 -12.37 10.54
CA ALA A 76 2.25 -13.05 11.81
C ALA A 76 2.98 -14.41 11.63
N PRO A 77 4.00 -14.73 12.43
CA PRO A 77 4.85 -15.94 12.29
C PRO A 77 4.16 -17.31 12.42
N ASN A 78 2.89 -17.36 12.86
CA ASN A 78 2.17 -18.60 13.12
C ASN A 78 0.93 -18.79 12.22
N LEU A 79 0.74 -17.90 11.24
CA LEU A 79 -0.38 -17.97 10.30
C LEU A 79 0.11 -18.35 8.90
N LYS A 80 -0.79 -18.89 8.08
CA LYS A 80 -0.57 -19.15 6.66
C LYS A 80 -1.12 -17.99 5.84
N TYR A 81 -0.38 -17.59 4.81
CA TYR A 81 -0.75 -16.49 3.92
C TYR A 81 -0.70 -16.97 2.46
N PRO A 82 -1.68 -16.60 1.63
CA PRO A 82 -1.52 -16.75 0.19
C PRO A 82 -0.38 -15.84 -0.30
N PRO A 83 0.30 -16.15 -1.41
CA PRO A 83 1.40 -15.32 -1.93
C PRO A 83 0.99 -13.86 -2.19
N PHE A 84 -0.29 -13.63 -2.48
CA PHE A 84 -0.89 -12.31 -2.62
C PHE A 84 -2.38 -12.36 -2.24
N VAL A 85 -2.95 -11.19 -1.93
CA VAL A 85 -4.39 -10.95 -1.72
C VAL A 85 -4.87 -10.00 -2.81
N LYS A 86 -6.07 -10.24 -3.32
CA LYS A 86 -6.69 -9.40 -4.34
C LYS A 86 -7.69 -8.44 -3.71
N ASN A 87 -7.97 -7.37 -4.43
CA ASN A 87 -9.11 -6.49 -4.20
C ASN A 87 -9.15 -5.89 -2.79
N THR A 88 -8.00 -5.40 -2.38
CA THR A 88 -7.81 -4.73 -1.09
C THR A 88 -6.96 -3.48 -1.29
N ARG A 89 -6.92 -2.60 -0.30
CA ARG A 89 -6.02 -1.46 -0.26
C ARG A 89 -4.53 -1.81 -0.36
N ILE A 90 -3.79 -0.95 -1.06
CA ILE A 90 -2.33 -1.00 -1.16
C ILE A 90 -1.77 0.24 -0.48
N TYR A 91 -0.81 0.07 0.43
CA TYR A 91 -0.27 1.14 1.27
C TYR A 91 1.25 1.26 1.10
N SER A 92 1.76 2.50 1.16
CA SER A 92 3.17 2.89 1.31
C SER A 92 4.22 2.39 0.32
N CYS A 93 4.00 1.29 -0.39
CA CYS A 93 4.87 0.79 -1.45
C CYS A 93 3.95 0.31 -2.57
N LEU A 94 3.69 1.20 -3.54
CA LEU A 94 2.71 0.99 -4.60
C LEU A 94 3.41 0.99 -5.96
N LEU A 95 3.10 0.01 -6.80
CA LEU A 95 3.33 0.06 -8.24
C LEU A 95 2.03 0.49 -8.91
N ILE A 96 2.10 1.57 -9.68
CA ILE A 96 0.93 2.19 -10.31
C ILE A 96 1.15 2.25 -11.82
N GLN A 97 0.17 1.75 -12.58
CA GLN A 97 0.12 1.92 -14.03
C GLN A 97 -0.20 3.38 -14.36
N ASN A 98 0.56 3.96 -15.28
CA ASN A 98 0.44 5.37 -15.61
C ASN A 98 -0.88 5.73 -16.30
N ASP A 99 -1.52 4.75 -16.94
CA ASP A 99 -2.84 4.83 -17.56
C ASP A 99 -4.00 4.64 -16.57
N CYS A 100 -3.73 4.47 -15.26
CA CYS A 100 -4.78 4.34 -14.26
C CYS A 100 -5.70 5.58 -14.31
N PRO A 101 -7.03 5.40 -14.41
CA PRO A 101 -7.96 6.51 -14.60
C PRO A 101 -8.15 7.40 -13.35
N PHE A 102 -7.51 7.04 -12.24
CA PHE A 102 -7.67 7.68 -10.95
C PHE A 102 -6.35 8.25 -10.45
N ARG A 103 -6.29 9.58 -10.28
CA ARG A 103 -5.14 10.28 -9.68
C ARG A 103 -5.28 10.44 -8.17
N TRP A 104 -4.18 10.72 -7.48
CA TRP A 104 -4.18 10.93 -6.02
C TRP A 104 -5.07 12.12 -5.65
N ARG A 105 -5.92 11.96 -4.63
CA ARG A 105 -6.75 13.03 -4.09
C ARG A 105 -6.98 12.83 -2.60
N GLY A 106 -7.61 13.83 -1.98
CA GLY A 106 -7.82 13.85 -0.55
C GLY A 106 -6.57 14.30 0.19
N ARG A 107 -6.78 14.60 1.48
CA ARG A 107 -5.73 15.11 2.36
C ARG A 107 -5.04 14.00 3.14
N TYR A 108 -5.77 12.94 3.44
CA TYR A 108 -5.35 11.79 4.24
C TYR A 108 -5.76 10.49 3.56
N ASN A 109 -5.11 9.37 3.86
CA ASN A 109 -5.52 8.04 3.37
C ASN A 109 -5.73 8.00 1.84
N GLU A 110 -4.97 8.80 1.11
CA GLU A 110 -5.08 8.96 -0.35
C GLU A 110 -4.79 7.64 -1.09
N ASP A 111 -4.01 6.74 -0.47
CA ASP A 111 -3.76 5.37 -0.93
C ASP A 111 -5.00 4.48 -0.82
N THR A 112 -5.79 4.68 0.22
CA THR A 112 -7.04 3.98 0.49
C THR A 112 -8.13 4.46 -0.47
N ASP A 113 -8.32 5.78 -0.62
CA ASP A 113 -9.25 6.34 -1.61
C ASP A 113 -8.91 5.84 -3.02
N LEU A 114 -7.63 5.91 -3.40
CA LEU A 114 -7.19 5.50 -4.72
C LEU A 114 -7.50 4.01 -4.97
N SER A 115 -7.19 3.15 -4.00
CA SER A 115 -7.53 1.71 -4.08
C SER A 115 -9.04 1.50 -4.18
N LEU A 116 -9.85 2.19 -3.37
CA LEU A 116 -11.31 2.04 -3.37
C LEU A 116 -11.93 2.48 -4.70
N ARG A 117 -11.46 3.57 -5.30
CA ARG A 117 -11.95 4.01 -6.63
C ARG A 117 -11.62 3.02 -7.73
N VAL A 118 -10.40 2.47 -7.73
CA VAL A 118 -10.03 1.37 -8.65
C VAL A 118 -10.99 0.19 -8.50
N LEU A 119 -11.27 -0.24 -7.27
CA LEU A 119 -12.15 -1.38 -7.02
C LEU A 119 -13.61 -1.10 -7.39
N LYS A 120 -14.11 0.11 -7.14
CA LYS A 120 -15.46 0.53 -7.54
C LYS A 120 -15.64 0.59 -9.05
N ALA A 121 -14.56 0.83 -9.81
CA ALA A 121 -14.57 0.78 -11.27
C ALA A 121 -14.55 -0.65 -11.85
N GLY A 122 -14.65 -1.69 -11.01
CA GLY A 122 -14.60 -3.09 -11.46
C GLY A 122 -13.19 -3.60 -11.77
N LEU A 123 -12.16 -2.77 -11.56
CA LEU A 123 -10.76 -3.16 -11.68
C LEU A 123 -10.29 -3.89 -10.41
N CYS A 124 -9.08 -4.43 -10.45
CA CYS A 124 -8.51 -5.19 -9.35
C CYS A 124 -7.27 -4.51 -8.77
N THR A 125 -6.97 -4.86 -7.53
CA THR A 125 -5.68 -4.55 -6.89
C THR A 125 -5.02 -5.84 -6.44
N ILE A 126 -3.68 -5.84 -6.33
CA ILE A 126 -2.91 -6.98 -5.84
C ILE A 126 -1.96 -6.55 -4.73
N GLN A 127 -2.14 -7.11 -3.53
CA GLN A 127 -1.23 -6.94 -2.41
C GLN A 127 -0.38 -8.19 -2.24
N PHE A 128 0.93 -8.09 -2.43
CA PHE A 128 1.85 -9.21 -2.24
C PHE A 128 2.08 -9.47 -0.74
N ASN A 129 1.94 -10.73 -0.33
CA ASN A 129 2.40 -11.22 0.97
C ASN A 129 3.75 -11.94 0.86
N ILE A 130 4.17 -12.34 -0.34
CA ILE A 130 5.49 -12.92 -0.58
C ILE A 130 6.61 -11.87 -0.53
N PHE A 131 6.28 -10.60 -0.82
CA PHE A 131 7.16 -9.43 -0.75
C PHE A 131 6.61 -8.43 0.26
N LEU A 132 7.47 -7.97 1.17
CA LEU A 132 7.06 -7.18 2.33
C LEU A 132 7.90 -5.92 2.48
N GLN A 133 7.30 -4.88 3.03
CA GLN A 133 7.98 -3.64 3.46
C GLN A 133 8.06 -3.54 4.99
N GLY A 134 9.25 -3.19 5.48
CA GLY A 134 9.54 -2.89 6.87
C GLY A 134 9.27 -1.42 7.17
N LYS A 135 8.03 -1.12 7.52
CA LYS A 135 7.63 0.24 7.88
C LYS A 135 8.04 0.52 9.34
N LEU A 136 8.75 1.61 9.57
CA LEU A 136 9.04 2.09 10.92
C LEU A 136 7.74 2.49 11.62
N ALA A 137 7.72 2.40 12.96
CA ALA A 137 6.55 2.82 13.72
C ALA A 137 6.25 4.30 13.43
N THR A 138 4.97 4.61 13.22
CA THR A 138 4.52 5.99 13.00
C THR A 138 5.00 6.89 14.14
N GLN A 139 5.49 8.10 13.80
CA GLN A 139 6.02 9.12 14.72
C GLN A 139 7.42 8.86 15.29
N THR A 140 8.16 7.82 14.86
CA THR A 140 9.55 7.61 15.31
C THR A 140 10.60 8.31 14.45
N VAL A 141 10.20 8.81 13.27
CA VAL A 141 11.06 9.60 12.38
C VAL A 141 10.51 11.03 12.38
N LYS A 142 11.39 12.03 12.51
CA LYS A 142 11.02 13.45 12.52
C LYS A 142 10.58 13.99 11.13
N GLY A 143 10.41 13.11 10.16
CA GLY A 143 9.97 13.39 8.80
C GLY A 143 8.66 12.68 8.45
N GLY A 144 7.99 13.17 7.41
CA GLY A 144 6.63 12.80 7.03
C GLY A 144 5.58 13.65 7.77
N ASN A 145 4.33 13.57 7.30
CA ASN A 145 3.14 14.34 7.68
C ASN A 145 2.83 14.48 9.22
N THR A 146 3.66 13.96 10.12
CA THR A 146 3.56 14.03 11.58
C THR A 146 3.60 15.47 12.11
N SER A 147 4.57 16.27 11.67
CA SER A 147 4.73 17.67 12.10
C SER A 147 3.69 18.61 11.49
N GLU A 148 3.30 18.41 10.23
CA GLU A 148 2.39 19.34 9.53
C GLU A 148 0.89 19.00 9.65
N PHE A 149 0.51 17.78 10.05
CA PHE A 149 -0.90 17.35 9.97
C PHE A 149 -1.50 16.77 11.25
N TYR A 150 -0.80 15.90 11.98
CA TYR A 150 -1.40 15.20 13.12
C TYR A 150 -1.43 16.01 14.41
N HIS A 151 -0.58 17.04 14.50
CA HIS A 151 -0.44 17.90 15.67
C HIS A 151 -0.92 19.34 15.45
N VAL A 152 -1.26 19.70 14.21
CA VAL A 152 -1.58 21.10 13.81
C VAL A 152 -3.08 21.30 13.61
N GLU A 153 -3.87 20.22 13.55
CA GLU A 153 -5.33 20.31 13.38
C GLU A 153 -6.08 19.67 14.54
N GLY A 154 -7.14 20.36 14.98
CA GLY A 154 -7.81 20.11 16.25
C GLY A 154 -7.28 21.04 17.35
N ASP A 155 -7.76 20.87 18.56
CA ASP A 155 -7.32 21.68 19.70
C ASP A 155 -5.80 21.54 19.88
N LEU A 156 -5.06 22.65 19.82
CA LEU A 156 -3.60 22.66 19.98
C LEU A 156 -3.19 22.61 21.46
N ASP A 157 -4.16 22.75 22.36
CA ASP A 157 -3.95 22.56 23.79
C ASP A 157 -3.69 21.08 24.08
N LYS A 158 -2.41 20.77 24.30
CA LYS A 158 -1.94 19.43 24.66
C LYS A 158 -2.57 18.91 25.95
N GLN A 159 -3.13 19.76 26.83
CA GLN A 159 -3.85 19.30 28.01
C GLN A 159 -5.15 18.56 27.65
N LYS A 160 -5.73 18.88 26.50
CA LYS A 160 -6.93 18.22 25.96
C LYS A 160 -6.60 17.00 25.10
N TRP A 161 -5.32 16.76 24.85
CA TRP A 161 -4.87 15.55 24.16
C TRP A 161 -4.85 14.39 25.13
N ARG A 162 -5.17 13.20 24.63
CA ARG A 162 -5.09 11.99 25.45
C ARG A 162 -3.64 11.78 25.90
N ASP A 163 -3.44 11.75 27.22
CA ASP A 163 -2.13 11.62 27.87
C ASP A 163 -1.11 12.71 27.46
N GLY A 164 -1.56 13.86 26.95
CA GLY A 164 -0.70 14.92 26.39
C GLY A 164 0.00 14.58 25.08
N LYS A 165 -0.32 13.43 24.46
CA LYS A 165 0.45 12.84 23.35
C LYS A 165 -0.34 12.61 22.08
N LEU A 166 -1.66 12.46 22.16
CA LEU A 166 -2.50 12.12 21.00
C LEU A 166 -3.69 13.08 20.85
N ASN A 167 -3.69 13.82 19.75
CA ASN A 167 -4.81 14.68 19.37
C ASN A 167 -5.98 13.83 18.83
N SER A 168 -7.03 13.68 19.64
CA SER A 168 -8.25 12.94 19.30
C SER A 168 -8.96 13.54 18.07
N GLU A 169 -9.00 14.86 17.94
CA GLU A 169 -9.63 15.59 16.83
C GLU A 169 -8.89 15.42 15.50
N GLY A 170 -7.56 15.41 15.51
CA GLY A 170 -6.77 15.10 14.31
C GLY A 170 -7.02 13.68 13.80
N THR A 171 -7.17 12.70 14.71
CA THR A 171 -7.43 11.31 14.33
C THR A 171 -8.83 11.06 13.77
N ILE A 172 -9.84 11.79 14.27
CA ILE A 172 -11.21 11.69 13.74
C ILE A 172 -11.32 12.38 12.38
N ASN A 173 -10.75 13.58 12.18
CA ASN A 173 -10.81 14.28 10.88
C ASN A 173 -10.18 13.45 9.75
N LYS A 174 -9.02 12.84 10.03
CA LYS A 174 -8.37 11.89 9.12
C LYS A 174 -9.30 10.73 8.76
N SER A 175 -9.99 10.17 9.73
CA SER A 175 -10.83 8.98 9.54
C SER A 175 -12.15 9.34 8.85
N GLN A 176 -12.78 10.45 9.26
CA GLN A 176 -14.05 10.95 8.75
C GLN A 176 -13.95 11.31 7.26
N MET A 177 -12.84 11.93 6.82
CA MET A 177 -12.66 12.25 5.41
C MET A 177 -12.83 11.03 4.49
N LEU A 178 -12.31 9.87 4.91
CA LEU A 178 -12.46 8.64 4.12
C LEU A 178 -13.90 8.10 4.16
N VAL A 179 -14.59 8.25 5.28
CA VAL A 179 -16.01 7.91 5.43
C VAL A 179 -16.87 8.78 4.51
N ASP A 180 -16.63 10.09 4.49
CA ASP A 180 -17.36 11.04 3.63
C ASP A 180 -17.14 10.75 2.13
N MET A 181 -15.92 10.34 1.76
CA MET A 181 -15.58 10.01 0.38
C MET A 181 -16.12 8.65 -0.08
N HIS A 182 -16.30 7.70 0.85
CA HIS A 182 -16.71 6.32 0.55
C HIS A 182 -17.73 5.78 1.58
N PRO A 183 -18.89 6.44 1.78
CA PRO A 183 -19.83 6.10 2.86
C PRO A 183 -20.50 4.73 2.67
N ASP A 184 -20.50 4.21 1.46
CA ASP A 184 -21.00 2.88 1.08
C ASP A 184 -20.13 1.73 1.60
N VAL A 185 -18.85 2.00 1.93
CA VAL A 185 -17.90 0.96 2.33
C VAL A 185 -17.03 1.33 3.53
N CYS A 186 -17.04 2.57 4.00
CA CYS A 186 -16.23 3.00 5.15
C CYS A 186 -17.09 3.62 6.25
N TRP A 187 -16.70 3.40 7.50
CA TRP A 187 -17.34 3.99 8.70
C TRP A 187 -16.32 4.21 9.82
N LEU A 188 -16.65 5.08 10.76
CA LEU A 188 -15.82 5.31 11.94
C LEU A 188 -15.91 4.12 12.91
N VAL A 189 -14.77 3.75 13.47
CA VAL A 189 -14.68 2.77 14.56
C VAL A 189 -13.70 3.28 15.61
N PHE A 190 -14.01 3.03 16.89
CA PHE A 190 -13.11 3.33 17.99
C PHE A 190 -12.30 2.08 18.35
N ARG A 191 -10.97 2.13 18.22
CA ARG A 191 -10.07 1.00 18.50
C ARG A 191 -8.75 1.52 19.08
N TYR A 192 -8.15 0.73 19.97
CA TYR A 192 -6.84 1.07 20.58
C TYR A 192 -6.84 2.49 21.21
N GLY A 193 -8.00 2.90 21.72
CA GLY A 193 -8.23 4.19 22.37
C GLY A 193 -8.28 5.41 21.44
N ARG A 194 -8.44 5.25 20.12
CA ARG A 194 -8.61 6.39 19.19
C ARG A 194 -9.59 6.09 18.06
N TRP A 195 -10.05 7.14 17.38
CA TRP A 195 -10.88 7.01 16.19
C TRP A 195 -10.05 6.50 15.00
N HIS A 196 -10.65 5.58 14.26
CA HIS A 196 -10.12 4.97 13.05
C HIS A 196 -11.22 4.91 12.00
N HIS A 197 -10.86 4.90 10.72
CA HIS A 197 -11.76 4.40 9.69
C HIS A 197 -11.69 2.87 9.64
N HIS A 198 -12.82 2.23 9.42
CA HIS A 198 -12.90 0.87 8.92
C HIS A 198 -13.37 0.94 7.47
N CYS A 199 -12.85 0.07 6.60
CA CYS A 199 -13.34 -0.06 5.23
C CYS A 199 -13.60 -1.53 4.90
N ASN A 200 -14.79 -1.81 4.38
CA ASN A 200 -15.25 -3.12 3.97
C ASN A 200 -14.88 -3.39 2.51
N TYR A 201 -14.00 -4.37 2.30
CA TYR A 201 -13.57 -4.78 0.97
C TYR A 201 -14.36 -5.97 0.41
N GLU A 202 -15.26 -6.57 1.19
CA GLU A 202 -16.05 -7.74 0.79
C GLU A 202 -16.82 -7.55 -0.53
N PRO A 203 -17.48 -6.40 -0.80
CA PRO A 203 -18.21 -6.19 -2.05
C PRO A 203 -17.32 -6.30 -3.30
N PHE A 204 -16.01 -6.09 -3.18
CA PHE A 204 -15.06 -6.12 -4.29
C PHE A 204 -14.48 -7.51 -4.57
N LYS A 205 -14.80 -8.54 -3.78
CA LYS A 205 -14.41 -9.94 -4.06
C LYS A 205 -14.99 -10.47 -5.39
N LYS A 206 -16.06 -9.82 -5.89
CA LYS A 206 -16.64 -10.11 -7.19
C LYS A 206 -15.71 -9.75 -8.36
N ASN A 207 -14.85 -8.75 -8.22
CA ASN A 207 -13.93 -8.34 -9.28
C ASN A 207 -12.91 -9.47 -9.55
N LYS A 208 -12.77 -9.88 -10.81
CA LYS A 208 -11.88 -10.98 -11.21
C LYS A 208 -10.67 -10.43 -11.94
N LEU A 209 -9.50 -11.02 -11.68
CA LEU A 209 -8.31 -10.73 -12.45
C LEU A 209 -8.52 -11.20 -13.89
N LYS A 210 -8.10 -10.38 -14.84
CA LYS A 210 -8.13 -10.68 -16.26
C LYS A 210 -6.70 -10.73 -16.76
N PHE A 211 -6.34 -11.87 -17.34
CA PHE A 211 -5.04 -12.02 -17.99
C PHE A 211 -5.03 -11.22 -19.29
N LYS A 212 -3.86 -10.67 -19.66
CA LYS A 212 -3.69 -10.08 -20.98
C LYS A 212 -3.91 -11.15 -22.06
N PRO A 213 -4.42 -10.81 -23.25
CA PRO A 213 -4.73 -11.79 -24.30
C PRO A 213 -3.57 -12.69 -24.74
N ASN A 214 -2.34 -12.18 -24.64
CA ASN A 214 -1.12 -12.90 -25.00
C ASN A 214 -0.62 -13.88 -23.91
N ILE A 215 -1.28 -13.94 -22.75
CA ILE A 215 -0.88 -14.83 -21.65
C ILE A 215 -1.52 -16.20 -21.81
N ASN A 216 -0.70 -17.20 -22.09
CA ASN A 216 -1.12 -18.60 -22.12
C ASN A 216 -0.93 -19.26 -20.75
N LEU A 217 -2.04 -19.61 -20.10
CA LEU A 217 -2.03 -20.25 -18.77
C LEU A 217 -1.40 -21.65 -18.77
N ASN A 218 -1.49 -22.39 -19.88
CA ASN A 218 -0.90 -23.72 -19.96
C ASN A 218 0.63 -23.62 -19.98
N VAL A 219 1.17 -22.61 -20.66
CA VAL A 219 2.61 -22.31 -20.65
C VAL A 219 3.05 -21.86 -19.26
N LEU A 220 2.33 -20.92 -18.64
CA LEU A 220 2.68 -20.41 -17.31
C LEU A 220 2.73 -21.51 -16.23
N LYS A 221 1.87 -22.53 -16.32
CA LYS A 221 1.86 -23.66 -15.38
C LYS A 221 3.06 -24.60 -15.55
N GLN A 222 3.69 -24.60 -16.72
CA GLN A 222 4.83 -25.46 -17.03
C GLN A 222 6.18 -24.75 -16.77
N LEU A 223 6.17 -23.42 -16.61
CA LEU A 223 7.39 -22.69 -16.30
C LEU A 223 7.96 -23.16 -14.96
N PRO A 224 9.29 -23.38 -14.89
CA PRO A 224 9.94 -23.64 -13.62
C PRO A 224 9.77 -22.44 -12.69
N ASN A 225 9.88 -22.68 -11.38
CA ASN A 225 9.91 -21.59 -10.41
C ASN A 225 11.15 -20.73 -10.68
N ASP A 226 10.91 -19.50 -11.17
CA ASP A 226 11.95 -18.49 -11.32
C ASP A 226 12.14 -17.75 -9.99
N GLU A 227 13.30 -17.99 -9.39
CA GLU A 227 13.74 -17.35 -8.16
C GLU A 227 14.39 -15.98 -8.43
N TYR A 228 14.45 -15.54 -9.69
CA TYR A 228 15.08 -14.30 -10.15
C TYR A 228 16.54 -14.19 -9.67
N GLY A 229 17.22 -15.33 -9.56
CA GLY A 229 18.59 -15.43 -9.02
C GLY A 229 18.72 -15.19 -7.51
N MET A 230 17.62 -15.04 -6.77
CA MET A 230 17.67 -14.91 -5.31
C MET A 230 18.26 -16.17 -4.66
N LYS A 231 19.18 -15.97 -3.71
CA LYS A 231 19.78 -17.04 -2.91
C LYS A 231 19.56 -16.75 -1.42
N LEU A 232 19.23 -17.79 -0.66
CA LEU A 232 19.17 -17.69 0.80
C LEU A 232 20.59 -17.73 1.36
N ILE A 233 21.02 -16.63 1.96
CA ILE A 233 22.30 -16.52 2.66
C ILE A 233 22.03 -16.69 4.16
N THR A 234 22.51 -17.77 4.77
CA THR A 234 22.30 -18.07 6.20
C THR A 234 23.44 -17.58 7.10
N ASN A 235 24.57 -17.21 6.52
CA ASN A 235 25.81 -16.81 7.20
C ASN A 235 26.22 -15.36 6.88
N PHE A 236 25.25 -14.48 6.65
CA PHE A 236 25.51 -13.08 6.32
C PHE A 236 26.25 -12.38 7.48
N LYS A 237 27.43 -11.82 7.19
CA LYS A 237 28.17 -10.92 8.09
C LYS A 237 28.04 -9.50 7.55
N LYS A 238 27.66 -8.57 8.43
CA LYS A 238 27.49 -7.15 8.09
C LYS A 238 28.84 -6.46 8.02
#